data_AF-A0A8J3NWI9-F1
#
_entry.id   AF-A0A8J3NWI9-F1
#
_cell.length_a   1.000
_cell.length_b   1.000
_cell.length_c   1.000
_cell.angle_alpha   90.00
_cell.angle_beta   90.00
_cell.angle_gamma   90.00
#
_symmetry.space_group_name_H-M   'P 1'
#
loop_
_entity.id
_entity.type
_entity.pdbx_description
1 polymer ?
#
loop_
_entity_poly.entity_id
_entity_poly.type
_entity_poly.pdbx_seq_one_letter_code
_entity_poly.pdbx_strand_id
1 'polypeptide(L)'
;MPTSLRRAPQAHPEDSLPGVVTRTFTTTGDLDYWASVRHAESAARVAEELATLVRTGRAAVAREPLAHAVELLLSTLDHADDASGALDNLLNRLLATHAEACRQALPDPVDLADWLVTVQFDTGRWCPVDIWAYGPALGPGGLDHYRAAVRRRWAADPGDLSARDAVERLARWERDTTTLIEVIGGDLKHAAQYGRLARALADIGDPVAARSWAERGLAAHPDDPPGAGLHDFLSRTPL
;
A
#
# COMPACT_ATOMS: atom_id res chain seq x y z
N MET A 1 -10.25 41.77 -47.33
CA MET A 1 -9.83 40.37 -47.13
C MET A 1 -9.93 40.08 -45.64
N PRO A 2 -10.97 39.39 -45.15
CA PRO A 2 -11.03 39.04 -43.75
C PRO A 2 -10.05 37.87 -43.49
N THR A 3 -9.09 38.10 -42.62
CA THR A 3 -8.11 37.12 -42.16
C THR A 3 -8.86 36.00 -41.44
N SER A 4 -8.88 34.81 -42.03
CA SER A 4 -9.40 33.60 -41.40
C SER A 4 -8.62 33.31 -40.12
N LEU A 5 -9.23 33.55 -38.96
CA LEU A 5 -8.72 33.06 -37.68
C LEU A 5 -8.64 31.53 -37.76
N ARG A 6 -7.42 31.00 -37.80
CA ARG A 6 -7.16 29.57 -37.64
C ARG A 6 -7.75 29.14 -36.29
N ARG A 7 -8.88 28.41 -36.32
CA ARG A 7 -9.44 27.77 -35.14
C ARG A 7 -8.38 26.79 -34.63
N ALA A 8 -7.89 26.98 -33.42
CA ALA A 8 -7.00 26.01 -32.79
C ALA A 8 -7.70 24.64 -32.78
N PRO A 9 -6.99 23.53 -33.06
CA PRO A 9 -7.59 22.19 -32.98
C PRO A 9 -8.20 22.01 -31.58
N GLN A 10 -9.46 21.60 -31.53
CA GLN A 10 -10.12 21.30 -30.27
C GLN A 10 -9.45 20.05 -29.69
N ALA A 11 -8.92 20.14 -28.46
CA ALA A 11 -8.46 18.96 -27.75
C ALA A 11 -9.63 18.00 -27.59
N HIS A 12 -9.50 16.77 -28.07
CA HIS A 12 -10.53 15.76 -27.85
C HIS A 12 -10.53 15.39 -26.36
N PRO A 13 -11.69 15.11 -25.74
CA PRO A 13 -11.74 14.64 -24.35
C PRO A 13 -10.83 13.43 -24.08
N GLU A 14 -10.59 12.60 -25.11
CA GLU A 14 -9.69 11.44 -25.06
C GLU A 14 -8.20 11.79 -25.00
N ASP A 15 -7.83 13.02 -25.36
CA ASP A 15 -6.46 13.54 -25.24
C ASP A 15 -6.24 14.24 -23.89
N SER A 16 -7.29 14.34 -23.06
CA SER A 16 -7.13 14.76 -21.67
C SER A 16 -6.37 13.70 -20.89
N LEU A 17 -5.64 14.11 -19.85
CA LEU A 17 -4.87 13.21 -19.01
C LEU A 17 -5.71 12.04 -18.43
N PRO A 18 -6.96 12.25 -17.94
CA PRO A 18 -7.85 11.15 -17.56
C PRO A 18 -8.24 10.21 -18.71
N GLY A 19 -8.47 10.76 -19.92
CA GLY A 19 -8.77 9.98 -21.11
C GLY A 19 -7.61 9.08 -21.53
N VAL A 20 -6.38 9.62 -21.49
CA VAL A 20 -5.14 8.88 -21.76
C VAL A 20 -4.95 7.75 -20.74
N VAL A 21 -5.12 8.03 -19.43
CA VAL A 21 -5.06 7.00 -18.39
C VAL A 21 -6.08 5.90 -18.65
N THR A 22 -7.36 6.26 -18.81
CA THR A 22 -8.44 5.29 -19.04
C THR A 22 -8.13 4.38 -20.21
N ARG A 23 -7.76 4.95 -21.37
CA ARG A 23 -7.45 4.18 -22.57
C ARG A 23 -6.23 3.27 -22.41
N THR A 24 -5.22 3.71 -21.65
CA THR A 24 -3.96 2.98 -21.54
C THR A 24 -4.03 1.83 -20.54
N PHE A 25 -4.74 2.04 -19.43
CA PHE A 25 -4.85 1.10 -18.32
C PHE A 25 -6.05 0.14 -18.46
N THR A 26 -7.02 0.46 -19.31
CA THR A 26 -8.12 -0.49 -19.59
C THR A 26 -7.67 -1.58 -20.55
N THR A 27 -7.97 -2.83 -20.20
CA THR A 27 -7.73 -4.00 -21.05
C THR A 27 -9.03 -4.56 -21.58
N THR A 28 -8.98 -5.23 -22.74
CA THR A 28 -10.10 -6.00 -23.27
C THR A 28 -9.84 -7.49 -23.03
N GLY A 29 -10.41 -8.02 -21.95
CA GLY A 29 -10.27 -9.42 -21.57
C GLY A 29 -8.97 -9.74 -20.81
N ASP A 30 -8.76 -11.03 -20.59
CA ASP A 30 -7.66 -11.55 -19.80
C ASP A 30 -6.30 -11.36 -20.49
N LEU A 31 -5.25 -11.12 -19.70
CA LEU A 31 -3.88 -10.98 -20.18
C LEU A 31 -3.09 -12.26 -19.93
N ASP A 32 -2.55 -12.86 -21.00
CA ASP A 32 -1.48 -13.84 -20.87
C ASP A 32 -0.17 -13.20 -20.40
N TYR A 33 0.81 -14.02 -20.03
CA TYR A 33 2.13 -13.59 -19.56
C TYR A 33 2.75 -12.45 -20.41
N TRP A 34 2.75 -12.58 -21.74
CA TRP A 34 3.39 -11.59 -22.60
C TRP A 34 2.50 -10.36 -22.83
N ALA A 35 1.18 -10.52 -22.78
CA ALA A 35 0.23 -9.42 -22.82
C ALA A 35 0.36 -8.57 -21.55
N SER A 36 0.53 -9.17 -20.37
CA SER A 36 0.81 -8.49 -19.10
C SER A 36 2.07 -7.64 -19.18
N VAL A 37 3.17 -8.22 -19.66
CA VAL A 37 4.45 -7.49 -19.84
C VAL A 37 4.28 -6.30 -20.79
N ARG A 38 3.68 -6.50 -21.97
CA ARG A 38 3.46 -5.40 -22.93
C ARG A 38 2.53 -4.32 -22.40
N HIS A 39 1.49 -4.72 -21.66
CA HIS A 39 0.57 -3.77 -21.03
C HIS A 39 1.31 -2.92 -19.99
N ALA A 40 2.10 -3.54 -19.11
CA ALA A 40 2.93 -2.84 -18.13
C ALA A 40 3.90 -1.86 -18.80
N GLU A 41 4.58 -2.25 -19.87
CA GLU A 41 5.51 -1.37 -20.62
C GLU A 41 4.81 -0.15 -21.24
N SER A 42 3.60 -0.34 -21.79
CA SER A 42 2.80 0.75 -22.35
C SER A 42 2.35 1.72 -21.26
N ALA A 43 1.76 1.18 -20.19
CA ALA A 43 1.25 1.95 -19.06
C ALA A 43 2.37 2.66 -18.26
N ALA A 44 3.58 2.08 -18.22
CA ALA A 44 4.73 2.69 -17.57
C ALA A 44 5.14 4.06 -18.18
N ARG A 45 4.83 4.31 -19.46
CA ARG A 45 5.10 5.61 -20.10
C ARG A 45 4.18 6.69 -19.54
N VAL A 46 2.89 6.39 -19.44
CA VAL A 46 1.90 7.31 -18.82
C VAL A 46 2.20 7.51 -17.34
N ALA A 47 2.60 6.45 -16.63
CA ALA A 47 3.02 6.57 -15.23
C ALA A 47 4.23 7.51 -15.06
N GLU A 48 5.22 7.45 -15.96
CA GLU A 48 6.38 8.37 -15.92
C GLU A 48 5.99 9.82 -16.27
N GLU A 49 5.05 10.03 -17.18
CA GLU A 49 4.50 11.35 -17.46
C GLU A 49 3.83 11.93 -16.20
N LEU A 50 2.99 11.15 -15.53
CA LEU A 50 2.36 11.53 -14.25
C LEU A 50 3.41 11.82 -13.17
N ALA A 51 4.42 10.98 -13.03
CA ALA A 51 5.52 11.20 -12.09
C ALA A 51 6.30 12.49 -12.41
N THR A 52 6.50 12.81 -13.68
CA THR A 52 7.12 14.06 -14.11
C THR A 52 6.28 15.27 -13.70
N LEU A 53 4.95 15.20 -13.80
CA LEU A 53 4.06 16.26 -13.30
C LEU A 53 4.27 16.51 -11.82
N VAL A 54 4.33 15.45 -11.02
CA VAL A 54 4.57 15.54 -9.57
C VAL A 54 5.95 16.16 -9.29
N ARG A 55 7.02 15.67 -9.93
CA ARG A 55 8.39 16.21 -9.76
C ARG A 55 8.55 17.67 -10.19
N THR A 56 7.71 18.14 -11.12
CA THR A 56 7.73 19.52 -11.63
C THR A 56 6.73 20.45 -10.95
N GLY A 57 6.19 20.04 -9.79
CA GLY A 57 5.33 20.88 -8.94
C GLY A 57 3.87 20.96 -9.40
N ARG A 58 3.42 20.04 -10.26
CA ARG A 58 2.03 19.92 -10.73
C ARG A 58 1.29 18.74 -10.10
N ALA A 59 1.62 18.41 -8.86
CA ALA A 59 1.02 17.29 -8.13
C ALA A 59 -0.51 17.32 -8.10
N ALA A 60 -1.12 18.49 -7.89
CA ALA A 60 -2.59 18.63 -7.86
C ALA A 60 -3.27 18.21 -9.19
N VAL A 61 -2.58 18.38 -10.33
CA VAL A 61 -3.08 17.95 -11.65
C VAL A 61 -2.92 16.44 -11.85
N ALA A 62 -1.88 15.85 -11.26
CA ALA A 62 -1.54 14.44 -11.43
C ALA A 62 -2.25 13.49 -10.45
N ARG A 63 -2.68 14.00 -9.29
CA ARG A 63 -3.25 13.19 -8.19
C ARG A 63 -4.42 12.31 -8.64
N GLU A 64 -5.49 12.91 -9.17
CA GLU A 64 -6.67 12.15 -9.60
C GLU A 64 -6.37 11.16 -10.75
N PRO A 65 -5.62 11.54 -11.81
CA PRO A 65 -5.18 10.57 -12.82
C PRO A 65 -4.34 9.41 -12.26
N LEU A 66 -3.51 9.64 -11.25
CA LEU A 66 -2.74 8.59 -10.58
C LEU A 66 -3.65 7.64 -9.78
N ALA A 67 -4.62 8.19 -9.04
CA ALA A 67 -5.60 7.40 -8.31
C ALA A 67 -6.39 6.48 -9.26
N HIS A 68 -6.91 7.05 -10.36
CA HIS A 68 -7.62 6.31 -11.40
C HIS A 68 -6.76 5.24 -12.07
N ALA A 69 -5.47 5.53 -12.33
CA ALA A 69 -4.55 4.55 -12.89
C ALA A 69 -4.31 3.35 -11.95
N VAL A 70 -4.24 3.59 -10.63
CA VAL A 70 -4.12 2.54 -9.62
C VAL A 70 -5.36 1.65 -9.63
N GLU A 71 -6.56 2.24 -9.62
CA GLU A 71 -7.83 1.49 -9.61
C GLU A 71 -7.98 0.60 -10.85
N LEU A 72 -7.70 1.14 -12.05
CA LEU A 72 -7.75 0.37 -13.28
C LEU A 72 -6.73 -0.77 -13.29
N LEU A 73 -5.49 -0.50 -12.85
CA LEU A 73 -4.45 -1.53 -12.82
C LEU A 73 -4.77 -2.66 -11.83
N LEU A 74 -5.36 -2.34 -10.68
CA LEU A 74 -5.85 -3.34 -9.73
C LEU A 74 -6.94 -4.22 -10.34
N SER A 75 -7.87 -3.63 -11.09
CA SER A 75 -8.89 -4.40 -11.83
C SER A 75 -8.29 -5.27 -12.94
N THR A 76 -7.22 -4.80 -13.61
CA THR A 76 -6.51 -5.59 -14.62
C THR A 76 -5.75 -6.76 -14.00
N LEU A 77 -5.14 -6.58 -12.83
CA LEU A 77 -4.37 -7.61 -12.12
C LEU A 77 -5.20 -8.86 -11.78
N ASP A 78 -6.51 -8.73 -11.57
CA ASP A 78 -7.41 -9.88 -11.34
C ASP A 78 -7.53 -10.83 -12.54
N HIS A 79 -7.22 -10.33 -13.74
CA HIS A 79 -7.43 -11.03 -15.00
C HIS A 79 -6.11 -11.18 -15.78
N ALA A 80 -4.97 -11.05 -15.10
CA ALA A 80 -3.66 -11.05 -15.73
C ALA A 80 -2.74 -12.14 -15.14
N ASP A 81 -2.07 -12.89 -16.01
CA ASP A 81 -0.89 -13.65 -15.62
C ASP A 81 0.29 -12.67 -15.47
N ASP A 82 0.51 -12.22 -14.24
CA ASP A 82 1.67 -11.38 -13.88
C ASP A 82 2.78 -12.19 -13.17
N ALA A 83 3.04 -13.44 -13.59
CA ALA A 83 4.16 -14.21 -13.04
C ALA A 83 5.52 -13.50 -13.22
N SER A 84 5.63 -12.56 -14.17
CA SER A 84 6.79 -11.68 -14.34
C SER A 84 6.95 -10.62 -13.25
N GLY A 85 5.86 -10.24 -12.56
CA GLY A 85 5.77 -9.13 -11.62
C GLY A 85 5.83 -7.74 -12.27
N ALA A 86 5.60 -7.63 -13.59
CA ALA A 86 5.69 -6.37 -14.31
C ALA A 86 4.54 -5.42 -13.93
N LEU A 87 3.32 -5.93 -13.77
CA LEU A 87 2.15 -5.15 -13.36
C LEU A 87 2.24 -4.79 -11.87
N ASP A 88 2.65 -5.72 -11.00
CA ASP A 88 2.87 -5.45 -9.58
C ASP A 88 3.97 -4.37 -9.36
N ASN A 89 5.05 -4.41 -10.14
CA ASN A 89 6.09 -3.37 -10.10
C ASN A 89 5.56 -2.00 -10.56
N LEU A 90 4.69 -1.97 -11.58
CA LEU A 90 4.04 -0.74 -12.05
C LEU A 90 3.09 -0.19 -10.99
N LEU A 91 2.28 -1.04 -10.35
CA LEU A 91 1.36 -0.66 -9.27
C LEU A 91 2.12 0.00 -8.12
N ASN A 92 3.23 -0.60 -7.68
CA ASN A 92 4.07 -0.04 -6.62
C ASN A 92 4.62 1.36 -6.98
N ARG A 93 5.03 1.57 -8.24
CA ARG A 93 5.48 2.89 -8.72
C ARG A 93 4.35 3.92 -8.73
N LEU A 94 3.15 3.52 -9.16
CA LEU A 94 1.97 4.39 -9.15
C LEU A 94 1.57 4.79 -7.74
N LEU A 95 1.50 3.83 -6.80
CA LEU A 95 1.18 4.08 -5.39
C LEU A 95 2.20 5.03 -4.74
N ALA A 96 3.50 4.81 -4.98
CA ALA A 96 4.55 5.70 -4.45
C ALA A 96 4.44 7.13 -5.02
N THR A 97 4.14 7.25 -6.32
CA THR A 97 3.97 8.54 -6.99
C THR A 97 2.71 9.25 -6.53
N HIS A 98 1.61 8.53 -6.34
CA HIS A 98 0.36 9.05 -5.80
C HIS A 98 0.52 9.55 -4.36
N ALA A 99 1.21 8.79 -3.50
CA ALA A 99 1.52 9.23 -2.15
C ALA A 99 2.32 10.55 -2.12
N GLU A 100 3.34 10.68 -2.99
CA GLU A 100 4.07 11.95 -3.13
C GLU A 100 3.18 13.08 -3.66
N ALA A 101 2.30 12.79 -4.63
CA ALA A 101 1.34 13.77 -5.12
C ALA A 101 0.41 14.26 -4.00
N CYS A 102 -0.10 13.36 -3.16
CA CYS A 102 -0.92 13.71 -2.00
C CYS A 102 -0.17 14.53 -0.97
N ARG A 103 1.12 14.22 -0.69
CA ARG A 103 1.95 15.02 0.22
C ARG A 103 2.14 16.45 -0.27
N GLN A 104 2.30 16.66 -1.57
CA GLN A 104 2.48 18.00 -2.15
C GLN A 104 1.15 18.77 -2.31
N ALA A 105 0.09 18.08 -2.71
CA ALA A 105 -1.21 18.70 -3.02
C ALA A 105 -2.14 18.83 -1.81
N LEU A 106 -1.89 18.08 -0.74
CA LEU A 106 -2.68 18.06 0.50
C LEU A 106 -4.20 17.96 0.23
N PRO A 107 -4.68 16.83 -0.32
CA PRO A 107 -6.11 16.62 -0.52
C PRO A 107 -6.87 16.61 0.81
N ASP A 108 -8.20 16.56 0.75
CA ASP A 108 -8.99 16.30 1.96
C ASP A 108 -8.54 14.98 2.60
N PRO A 109 -8.16 14.99 3.89
CA PRO A 109 -7.65 13.80 4.56
C PRO A 109 -8.63 12.63 4.67
N VAL A 110 -9.93 12.92 4.78
CA VAL A 110 -10.97 11.90 4.92
C VAL A 110 -11.22 11.25 3.57
N ASP A 111 -11.32 12.05 2.50
CA ASP A 111 -11.45 11.53 1.13
C ASP A 111 -10.24 10.66 0.76
N LEU A 112 -9.02 11.06 1.13
CA LEU A 112 -7.82 10.24 0.92
C LEU A 112 -7.87 8.94 1.73
N ALA A 113 -8.31 8.99 2.99
CA ALA A 113 -8.44 7.80 3.82
C ALA A 113 -9.48 6.82 3.25
N ASP A 114 -10.63 7.31 2.78
CA ASP A 114 -11.66 6.49 2.14
C ASP A 114 -11.13 5.85 0.86
N TRP A 115 -10.43 6.61 0.02
CA TRP A 115 -9.80 6.06 -1.18
C TRP A 115 -8.81 4.93 -0.85
N LEU A 116 -7.96 5.11 0.16
CA LEU A 116 -7.01 4.07 0.59
C LEU A 116 -7.70 2.80 1.06
N VAL A 117 -8.82 2.92 1.80
CA VAL A 117 -9.63 1.79 2.23
C VAL A 117 -10.23 1.07 1.02
N THR A 118 -10.78 1.81 0.07
CA THR A 118 -11.38 1.25 -1.16
C THR A 118 -10.35 0.51 -2.00
N VAL A 119 -9.17 1.08 -2.27
CA VAL A 119 -8.15 0.37 -3.06
C VAL A 119 -7.58 -0.84 -2.33
N GLN A 120 -7.54 -0.80 -0.99
CA GLN A 120 -6.99 -1.89 -0.19
C GLN A 120 -7.93 -3.11 -0.09
N PHE A 121 -9.24 -2.89 -0.05
CA PHE A 121 -10.21 -3.94 0.29
C PHE A 121 -11.27 -4.20 -0.77
N ASP A 122 -11.59 -3.22 -1.61
CA ASP A 122 -12.79 -3.25 -2.45
C ASP A 122 -12.47 -3.20 -3.95
N THR A 123 -11.19 -2.97 -4.31
CA THR A 123 -10.74 -2.85 -5.71
C THR A 123 -9.93 -4.06 -6.12
N GLY A 124 -10.63 -5.13 -6.50
CA GLY A 124 -10.02 -6.32 -7.08
C GLY A 124 -9.00 -7.02 -6.17
N ARG A 125 -7.81 -7.30 -6.70
CA ARG A 125 -6.70 -7.96 -5.99
C ARG A 125 -6.24 -7.13 -4.78
N TRP A 126 -5.69 -7.83 -3.78
CA TRP A 126 -5.04 -7.21 -2.62
C TRP A 126 -4.03 -6.12 -3.02
N CYS A 127 -4.23 -4.91 -2.51
CA CYS A 127 -3.34 -3.77 -2.68
C CYS A 127 -2.52 -3.49 -1.41
N PRO A 128 -1.18 -3.48 -1.47
CA PRO A 128 -0.33 -3.27 -0.31
C PRO A 128 -0.16 -1.77 0.01
N VAL A 129 -1.21 -1.13 0.53
CA VAL A 129 -1.13 0.27 0.97
C VAL A 129 -0.04 0.44 2.03
N ASP A 130 0.88 1.37 1.77
CA ASP A 130 1.95 1.74 2.70
C ASP A 130 1.59 3.00 3.49
N ILE A 131 1.25 2.82 4.76
CA ILE A 131 0.86 3.92 5.64
C ILE A 131 2.01 4.90 5.92
N TRP A 132 3.29 4.50 5.81
CA TRP A 132 4.42 5.44 5.94
C TRP A 132 4.45 6.44 4.78
N ALA A 133 4.05 6.01 3.58
CA ALA A 133 4.00 6.87 2.41
C ALA A 133 2.83 7.88 2.51
N TYR A 134 1.67 7.45 3.00
CA TYR A 134 0.46 8.27 3.03
C TYR A 134 0.23 9.04 4.34
N GLY A 135 0.78 8.57 5.46
CA GLY A 135 0.59 9.16 6.79
C GLY A 135 0.81 10.68 6.86
N PRO A 136 1.87 11.23 6.24
CA PRO A 136 2.08 12.68 6.22
C PRO A 136 0.96 13.48 5.51
N ALA A 137 0.33 12.92 4.47
CA ALA A 137 -0.77 13.58 3.76
C ALA A 137 -2.12 13.40 4.47
N LEU A 138 -2.32 12.27 5.15
CA LEU A 138 -3.50 12.02 5.98
C LEU A 138 -3.57 12.92 7.22
N GLY A 139 -2.41 13.19 7.85
CA GLY A 139 -2.38 13.86 9.14
C GLY A 139 -3.25 13.15 10.21
N PRO A 140 -3.51 13.78 11.36
CA PRO A 140 -4.24 13.12 12.46
C PRO A 140 -5.66 12.70 12.08
N GLY A 141 -6.44 13.59 11.43
CA GLY A 141 -7.84 13.33 11.11
C GLY A 141 -8.03 12.20 10.09
N GLY A 142 -7.24 12.18 9.02
CA GLY A 142 -7.27 11.11 8.04
C GLY A 142 -6.77 9.77 8.62
N LEU A 143 -5.76 9.81 9.48
CA LEU A 143 -5.27 8.61 10.18
C LEU A 143 -6.32 8.02 11.12
N ASP A 144 -7.05 8.85 11.86
CA ASP A 144 -8.13 8.37 12.73
C ASP A 144 -9.25 7.70 11.93
N HIS A 145 -9.61 8.28 10.79
CA HIS A 145 -10.61 7.71 9.89
C HIS A 145 -10.16 6.37 9.29
N TYR A 146 -8.92 6.33 8.76
CA TYR A 146 -8.31 5.11 8.23
C TYR A 146 -8.21 4.02 9.30
N ARG A 147 -7.79 4.36 10.53
CA ARG A 147 -7.72 3.44 11.67
C ARG A 147 -9.08 2.83 11.97
N ALA A 148 -10.12 3.65 12.06
CA ALA A 148 -11.47 3.17 12.34
C ALA A 148 -11.98 2.21 11.25
N ALA A 149 -11.70 2.50 9.98
CA ALA A 149 -12.09 1.66 8.85
C ALA A 149 -11.36 0.30 8.85
N VAL A 150 -10.03 0.32 8.98
CA VAL A 150 -9.20 -0.89 9.01
C VAL A 150 -9.53 -1.77 10.21
N ARG A 151 -9.72 -1.17 11.40
CA ARG A 151 -10.14 -1.91 12.61
C ARG A 151 -11.51 -2.53 12.46
N ARG A 152 -12.47 -1.83 11.86
CA ARG A 152 -13.80 -2.38 11.57
C ARG A 152 -13.74 -3.57 10.61
N ARG A 153 -12.92 -3.48 9.55
CA ARG A 153 -12.73 -4.57 8.58
C ARG A 153 -12.15 -5.81 9.25
N TRP A 154 -11.10 -5.63 10.05
CA TRP A 154 -10.46 -6.73 10.76
C TRP A 154 -11.36 -7.34 11.86
N ALA A 155 -12.14 -6.53 12.57
CA ALA A 155 -13.09 -7.03 13.56
C ALA A 155 -14.23 -7.85 12.95
N ALA A 156 -14.64 -7.52 11.72
CA ALA A 156 -15.67 -8.27 10.99
C ALA A 156 -15.17 -9.66 10.55
N ASP A 157 -13.89 -9.77 10.19
CA ASP A 157 -13.24 -11.05 9.85
C ASP A 157 -11.75 -11.02 10.25
N PRO A 158 -11.39 -11.55 11.45
CA PRO A 158 -10.00 -11.62 11.87
C PRO A 158 -9.12 -12.55 11.02
N GLY A 159 -9.73 -13.39 10.17
CA GLY A 159 -9.06 -14.25 9.20
C GLY A 159 -8.68 -13.53 7.90
N ASP A 160 -9.21 -12.32 7.66
CA ASP A 160 -8.84 -11.48 6.52
C ASP A 160 -7.38 -11.05 6.66
N LEU A 161 -6.53 -11.66 5.83
CA LEU A 161 -5.09 -11.40 5.84
C LEU A 161 -4.75 -9.96 5.40
N SER A 162 -5.53 -9.37 4.50
CA SER A 162 -5.34 -7.98 4.07
C SER A 162 -5.64 -7.03 5.22
N ALA A 163 -6.77 -7.23 5.91
CA ALA A 163 -7.14 -6.42 7.05
C ALA A 163 -6.14 -6.57 8.20
N ARG A 164 -5.69 -7.80 8.48
CA ARG A 164 -4.68 -8.08 9.50
C ARG A 164 -3.36 -7.34 9.21
N ASP A 165 -2.89 -7.41 7.97
CA ASP A 165 -1.68 -6.74 7.52
C ASP A 165 -1.79 -5.21 7.60
N ALA A 166 -2.95 -4.64 7.24
CA ALA A 166 -3.26 -3.23 7.39
C ALA A 166 -3.18 -2.76 8.86
N VAL A 167 -3.83 -3.50 9.79
CA VAL A 167 -3.78 -3.19 11.22
C VAL A 167 -2.35 -3.28 11.75
N GLU A 168 -1.58 -4.30 11.34
CA GLU A 168 -0.19 -4.44 11.78
C GLU A 168 0.68 -3.27 11.30
N ARG A 169 0.59 -2.88 10.01
CA ARG A 169 1.36 -1.74 9.48
C ARG A 169 1.03 -0.44 10.21
N LEU A 170 -0.27 -0.20 10.46
CA LEU A 170 -0.71 0.98 11.20
C LEU A 170 -0.17 0.98 12.63
N ALA A 171 -0.24 -0.16 13.34
CA ALA A 171 0.30 -0.28 14.69
C ALA A 171 1.81 -0.06 14.74
N ARG A 172 2.56 -0.49 13.72
CA ARG A 172 4.00 -0.21 13.61
C ARG A 172 4.28 1.28 13.39
N TRP A 173 3.52 1.95 12.53
CA TRP A 173 3.62 3.39 12.31
C TRP A 173 3.33 4.17 13.60
N GLU A 174 2.27 3.78 14.31
CA GLU A 174 1.82 4.41 15.56
C GLU A 174 2.63 4.00 16.80
N ARG A 175 3.50 3.00 16.65
CA ARG A 175 4.26 2.38 17.75
C ARG A 175 3.33 1.84 18.84
N ASP A 176 2.22 1.22 18.42
CA ASP A 176 1.19 0.67 19.29
C ASP A 176 1.50 -0.78 19.67
N THR A 177 2.17 -0.94 20.81
CA THR A 177 2.47 -2.24 21.43
C THR A 177 1.23 -3.10 21.64
N THR A 178 0.12 -2.51 22.10
CA THR A 178 -1.09 -3.26 22.44
C THR A 178 -1.68 -3.89 21.18
N THR A 179 -1.80 -3.11 20.11
CA THR A 179 -2.29 -3.61 18.82
C THR A 179 -1.37 -4.66 18.21
N LEU A 180 -0.05 -4.51 18.30
CA LEU A 180 0.88 -5.53 17.79
C LEU A 180 0.76 -6.85 18.54
N ILE A 181 0.61 -6.81 19.86
CA ILE A 181 0.34 -8.00 20.67
C ILE A 181 -0.99 -8.64 20.26
N GLU A 182 -2.02 -7.85 20.04
CA GLU A 182 -3.34 -8.33 19.63
C GLU A 182 -3.30 -9.04 18.25
N VAL A 183 -2.67 -8.40 17.26
CA VAL A 183 -2.69 -8.84 15.85
C VAL A 183 -1.68 -9.95 15.57
N ILE A 184 -0.48 -9.86 16.14
CA ILE A 184 0.60 -10.84 15.94
C ILE A 184 0.51 -11.94 16.99
N GLY A 185 0.27 -11.54 18.25
CA GLY A 185 0.40 -12.36 19.44
C GLY A 185 -0.81 -13.22 19.79
N GLY A 186 -1.77 -13.41 18.88
CA GLY A 186 -2.96 -14.25 19.07
C GLY A 186 -2.65 -15.70 19.45
N ASP A 187 -2.97 -16.67 18.59
CA ASP A 187 -2.72 -18.08 18.90
C ASP A 187 -1.25 -18.48 18.59
N LEU A 188 -0.34 -18.13 19.49
CA LEU A 188 1.09 -18.44 19.39
C LEU A 188 1.37 -19.90 19.78
N LYS A 189 1.50 -20.76 18.77
CA LYS A 189 1.77 -22.20 18.87
C LYS A 189 3.21 -22.60 18.57
N HIS A 190 3.98 -21.71 17.94
CA HIS A 190 5.32 -21.99 17.46
C HIS A 190 6.30 -20.89 17.87
N ALA A 191 7.53 -21.28 18.22
CA ALA A 191 8.60 -20.36 18.62
C ALA A 191 8.84 -19.22 17.60
N ALA A 192 8.72 -19.51 16.30
CA ALA A 192 8.84 -18.50 15.24
C ALA A 192 7.80 -17.36 15.35
N GLN A 193 6.59 -17.64 15.85
CA GLN A 193 5.56 -16.63 16.04
C GLN A 193 5.90 -15.70 17.22
N TYR A 194 6.46 -16.25 18.31
CA TYR A 194 7.02 -15.46 19.41
C TYR A 194 8.16 -14.56 18.93
N GLY A 195 9.08 -15.11 18.11
CA GLY A 195 10.19 -14.35 17.53
C GLY A 195 9.73 -13.21 16.63
N ARG A 196 8.68 -13.44 15.81
CA ARG A 196 8.06 -12.40 14.98
C ARG A 196 7.49 -11.26 15.83
N LEU A 197 6.76 -11.58 16.89
CA LEU A 197 6.21 -10.56 17.80
C LEU A 197 7.32 -9.80 18.54
N ALA A 198 8.30 -10.51 19.10
CA ALA A 198 9.42 -9.89 19.80
C ALA A 198 10.17 -8.90 18.90
N ARG A 199 10.46 -9.29 17.65
CA ARG A 199 11.10 -8.41 16.67
C ARG A 199 10.21 -7.20 16.34
N ALA A 200 8.91 -7.41 16.10
CA ALA A 200 7.99 -6.32 15.82
C ALA A 200 7.95 -5.27 16.95
N LEU A 201 7.95 -5.72 18.21
CA LEU A 201 7.99 -4.85 19.39
C LEU A 201 9.32 -4.11 19.52
N ALA A 202 10.45 -4.77 19.22
CA ALA A 202 11.75 -4.11 19.20
C ALA A 202 11.83 -3.05 18.08
N ASP A 203 11.29 -3.32 16.90
CA ASP A 203 11.28 -2.40 15.76
C ASP A 203 10.55 -1.08 16.10
N ILE A 204 9.49 -1.14 16.91
CA ILE A 204 8.76 0.06 17.36
C ILE A 204 9.38 0.72 18.59
N GLY A 205 10.47 0.17 19.14
CA GLY A 205 11.19 0.73 20.29
C GLY A 205 10.61 0.35 21.65
N ASP A 206 9.96 -0.81 21.77
CA ASP A 206 9.53 -1.40 23.04
C ASP A 206 10.39 -2.63 23.40
N PRO A 207 11.66 -2.43 23.82
CA PRO A 207 12.59 -3.52 24.11
C PRO A 207 12.15 -4.36 25.32
N VAL A 208 11.40 -3.77 26.26
CA VAL A 208 10.90 -4.47 27.46
C VAL A 208 9.85 -5.49 27.07
N ALA A 209 8.83 -5.09 26.31
CA ALA A 209 7.81 -6.02 25.82
C ALA A 209 8.43 -7.05 24.86
N ALA A 210 9.33 -6.62 23.97
CA ALA A 210 10.03 -7.50 23.05
C ALA A 210 10.76 -8.64 23.76
N ARG A 211 11.55 -8.30 24.79
CA ARG A 211 12.26 -9.28 25.62
C ARG A 211 11.30 -10.22 26.34
N SER A 212 10.28 -9.68 26.98
CA SER A 212 9.29 -10.49 27.71
C SER A 212 8.62 -11.53 26.81
N TRP A 213 8.25 -11.16 25.58
CA TRP A 213 7.68 -12.10 24.62
C TRP A 213 8.67 -13.13 24.08
N ALA A 214 9.94 -12.76 23.90
CA ALA A 214 10.97 -13.73 23.53
C ALA A 214 11.24 -14.76 24.65
N GLU A 215 11.31 -14.32 25.91
CA GLU A 215 11.46 -15.19 27.08
C GLU A 215 10.26 -16.16 27.23
N ARG A 216 9.04 -15.68 26.99
CA ARG A 216 7.84 -16.53 26.94
C ARG A 216 7.91 -17.56 25.82
N GLY A 217 8.45 -17.19 24.66
CA GLY A 217 8.65 -18.11 23.54
C GLY A 217 9.61 -19.24 23.88
N LEU A 218 10.73 -18.94 24.55
CA LEU A 218 11.69 -19.96 25.01
C LEU A 218 11.10 -20.84 26.12
N ALA A 219 10.30 -20.28 27.03
CA ALA A 219 9.62 -21.07 28.05
C ALA A 219 8.63 -22.07 27.43
N ALA A 220 7.94 -21.68 26.35
CA ALA A 220 7.00 -22.55 25.62
C ALA A 220 7.71 -23.53 24.67
N HIS A 221 8.88 -23.15 24.14
CA HIS A 221 9.66 -23.92 23.17
C HIS A 221 11.15 -23.91 23.55
N PRO A 222 11.57 -24.75 24.53
CA PRO A 222 12.91 -24.70 25.09
C PRO A 222 14.04 -25.01 24.10
N ASP A 223 13.75 -25.76 23.03
CA ASP A 223 14.76 -26.17 22.04
C ASP A 223 15.07 -25.08 20.98
N ASP A 224 14.47 -23.89 21.08
CA ASP A 224 14.61 -22.74 20.15
C ASP A 224 14.82 -23.17 18.68
N PRO A 225 13.81 -23.80 18.06
CA PRO A 225 13.98 -24.44 16.77
C PRO A 225 14.40 -23.43 15.69
N PRO A 226 15.07 -23.89 14.62
CA PRO A 226 15.53 -23.03 13.53
C PRO A 226 14.43 -22.10 13.01
N GLY A 227 14.74 -20.81 12.90
CA GLY A 227 13.80 -19.78 12.43
C GLY A 227 13.10 -18.99 13.54
N ALA A 228 13.16 -19.43 14.80
CA ALA A 228 12.70 -18.65 15.94
C ALA A 228 13.75 -17.64 16.42
N GLY A 229 15.01 -18.08 16.53
CA GLY A 229 16.16 -17.22 16.83
C GLY A 229 16.02 -16.45 18.14
N LEU A 230 15.31 -17.02 19.12
CA LEU A 230 14.96 -16.34 20.37
C LEU A 230 16.20 -16.16 21.26
N HIS A 231 17.09 -17.15 21.32
CA HIS A 231 18.35 -17.03 22.04
C HIS A 231 19.25 -15.94 21.44
N ASP A 232 19.40 -15.91 20.12
CA ASP A 232 20.17 -14.86 19.42
C ASP A 232 19.55 -13.48 19.67
N PHE A 233 18.23 -13.36 19.56
CA PHE A 233 17.50 -12.12 19.82
C PHE A 233 17.74 -11.57 21.23
N LEU A 234 17.65 -12.43 22.27
CA LEU A 234 17.88 -12.05 23.66
C LEU A 234 19.34 -11.69 23.94
N SER A 235 20.30 -12.32 23.25
CA SER A 235 21.73 -12.00 23.40
C SER A 235 22.11 -10.62 22.85
N ARG A 236 21.37 -10.13 21.85
CA ARG A 236 21.64 -8.86 21.15
C ARG A 236 20.84 -7.67 21.70
N THR A 237 19.86 -7.92 22.55
CA THR A 237 18.96 -6.90 23.09
C THR A 237 19.15 -6.75 24.61
N PRO A 238 20.26 -6.13 25.08
CA PRO A 238 20.46 -5.85 26.49
C PRO A 238 19.48 -4.76 27.00
N LEU A 239 19.22 -4.77 28.30
CA LEU A 239 18.32 -3.82 29.00
C LEU A 239 18.80 -2.38 28.92
#